data_AF-A0A937VI58-F1
#
_entry.id   AF-A0A937VI58-F1
#
_cell.length_a   1.000
_cell.length_b   1.000
_cell.length_c   1.000
_cell.angle_alpha   90.00
_cell.angle_beta   90.00
_cell.angle_gamma   90.00
#
_symmetry.space_group_name_H-M   'P 1'
#
loop_
_entity.id
_entity.type
_entity.pdbx_description
1 polymer ?
#
loop_
_entity_poly.entity_id
_entity_poly.type
_entity_poly.pdbx_seq_one_letter_code
_entity_poly.pdbx_strand_id
1 'polypeptide(L)'
;ELVEAGRIKSQAVLAVDVEGTKDGQTVHYKMWTDSPDITKACATIPGTNDISWITSIPASVLSLMLLRGQIRRTGVFPCEVLDKEERSTFFRGIAEWDVVIHKQVTTSV
;
A
#
# COMPACT_ATOMS: atom_id res chain seq x y z
N GLU A 1 -3.10 23.66 11.39
CA GLU A 1 -2.84 25.00 10.82
C GLU A 1 -2.90 25.09 9.29
N LEU A 2 -1.95 24.57 8.50
CA LEU A 2 -1.95 24.78 7.03
C LEU A 2 -3.11 24.08 6.30
N VAL A 3 -3.41 22.84 6.71
CA VAL A 3 -4.53 22.03 6.17
C VAL A 3 -5.87 22.69 6.52
N GLU A 4 -6.06 23.06 7.79
CA GLU A 4 -7.29 23.71 8.28
C GLU A 4 -7.55 25.06 7.61
N ALA A 5 -6.49 25.84 7.35
CA ALA A 5 -6.58 27.08 6.61
C ALA A 5 -6.81 26.89 5.09
N GLY A 6 -6.88 25.64 4.60
CA GLY A 6 -7.04 25.32 3.18
C GLY A 6 -5.84 25.72 2.32
N ARG A 7 -4.67 25.96 2.93
CA ARG A 7 -3.45 26.45 2.25
C ARG A 7 -2.61 25.33 1.66
N ILE A 8 -2.89 24.08 2.01
CA ILE A 8 -2.25 22.90 1.43
C ILE A 8 -3.32 21.85 1.11
N LYS A 9 -3.16 21.21 -0.04
CA LYS A 9 -3.89 20.02 -0.46
C LYS A 9 -2.87 19.06 -1.04
N SER A 10 -2.95 17.80 -0.67
CA SER A 10 -2.03 16.77 -1.15
C SER A 10 -2.74 15.43 -1.14
N GLN A 11 -2.41 14.61 -2.12
CA GLN A 11 -2.85 13.23 -2.25
C GLN A 11 -1.70 12.41 -2.81
N ALA A 12 -1.16 11.50 -2.00
CA ALA A 12 -0.18 10.52 -2.44
C ALA A 12 -0.88 9.40 -3.21
N VAL A 13 -0.35 9.08 -4.39
CA VAL A 13 -0.73 7.91 -5.18
C VAL A 13 0.55 7.22 -5.63
N LEU A 14 0.73 5.97 -5.21
CA LEU A 14 1.78 5.09 -5.71
C LEU A 14 1.17 4.19 -6.77
N ALA A 15 1.77 4.15 -7.95
CA ALA A 15 1.34 3.31 -9.06
C ALA A 15 2.46 2.36 -9.47
N VAL A 16 2.09 1.13 -9.82
CA VAL A 16 2.96 0.12 -10.40
C VAL A 16 2.34 -0.33 -11.71
N ASP A 17 3.12 -0.22 -12.77
CA ASP A 17 2.74 -0.59 -14.13
C ASP A 17 3.71 -1.70 -14.59
N VAL A 18 3.16 -2.89 -14.90
CA VAL A 18 3.93 -4.09 -15.25
C VAL A 18 3.35 -4.76 -16.48
N GLU A 19 4.15 -4.85 -17.53
CA GLU A 19 3.87 -5.67 -18.70
C GLU A 19 4.72 -6.93 -18.69
N GLY A 20 4.16 -8.04 -19.15
CA GLY A 20 4.89 -9.30 -19.26
C GLY A 20 4.10 -10.38 -20.00
N THR A 21 4.65 -11.59 -19.99
CA THR A 21 4.01 -12.75 -20.63
C THR A 21 3.55 -13.73 -19.57
N LYS A 22 2.30 -14.20 -19.69
CA LYS A 22 1.75 -15.26 -18.86
C LYS A 22 0.99 -16.24 -19.74
N ASP A 23 1.32 -17.52 -19.65
CA ASP A 23 0.67 -18.60 -20.40
C ASP A 23 0.61 -18.34 -21.92
N GLY A 24 1.67 -17.73 -22.46
CA GLY A 24 1.79 -17.39 -23.88
C GLY A 24 1.08 -16.10 -24.33
N GLN A 25 0.39 -15.38 -23.43
CA GLN A 25 -0.30 -14.13 -23.73
C GLN A 25 0.44 -12.93 -23.13
N THR A 26 0.34 -11.78 -23.79
CA THR A 26 0.80 -10.52 -23.21
C THR A 26 -0.20 -10.07 -22.16
N VAL A 27 0.28 -9.80 -20.95
CA VAL A 27 -0.54 -9.35 -19.82
C VAL A 27 0.03 -8.05 -19.27
N HIS A 28 -0.84 -7.09 -19.04
CA HIS A 28 -0.51 -5.78 -18.49
C HIS A 28 -1.28 -5.58 -17.19
N TYR A 29 -0.53 -5.40 -16.10
CA TYR A 29 -1.04 -5.09 -14.78
C TYR A 29 -0.80 -3.62 -14.48
N LYS A 30 -1.86 -2.90 -14.11
CA LYS A 30 -1.78 -1.59 -13.49
C LYS A 30 -2.34 -1.67 -12.09
N MET A 31 -1.57 -1.23 -11.11
CA MET A 31 -1.99 -1.16 -9.72
C MET A 31 -1.73 0.24 -9.20
N TRP A 32 -2.63 0.77 -8.38
CA TRP A 32 -2.42 2.08 -7.76
C TRP A 32 -3.09 2.14 -6.39
N THR A 33 -2.53 2.96 -5.51
CA THR A 33 -3.09 3.19 -4.18
C THR A 33 -4.15 4.27 -4.21
N ASP A 34 -5.27 4.02 -3.55
CA ASP A 34 -6.16 5.04 -3.01
C ASP A 34 -5.94 5.06 -1.48
N SER A 35 -5.65 6.23 -0.92
CA SER A 35 -5.26 6.38 0.49
C SER A 35 -5.70 7.73 1.02
N PRO A 36 -5.76 7.94 2.34
CA PRO A 36 -6.12 9.24 2.91
C PRO A 36 -5.31 10.39 2.32
N ASP A 37 -6.02 11.43 1.87
CA ASP A 37 -5.42 12.72 1.53
C ASP A 37 -4.83 13.39 2.79
N ILE A 38 -4.10 14.48 2.61
CA ILE A 38 -3.49 15.20 3.75
C ILE A 38 -4.54 15.63 4.78
N THR A 39 -5.76 15.95 4.33
CA THR A 39 -6.87 16.37 5.18
C THR A 39 -7.31 15.25 6.12
N LYS A 40 -7.64 14.09 5.56
CA LYS A 40 -8.08 12.91 6.31
C LYS A 40 -6.94 12.38 7.18
N ALA A 41 -5.72 12.31 6.65
CA ALA A 41 -4.56 11.86 7.41
C ALA A 41 -4.33 12.71 8.66
N CYS A 42 -4.27 14.05 8.52
CA CYS A 42 -4.15 14.99 9.65
C CYS A 42 -5.29 14.88 10.67
N ALA A 43 -6.53 14.67 10.19
CA ALA A 43 -7.69 14.53 11.07
C ALA A 43 -7.64 13.25 11.90
N THR A 44 -7.11 12.15 11.33
CA THR A 44 -6.98 10.88 12.04
C THR A 44 -5.77 10.86 12.98
N ILE A 45 -4.61 11.37 12.54
CA ILE A 45 -3.39 11.46 13.37
C ILE A 45 -2.85 12.90 13.29
N PRO A 46 -3.05 13.72 14.34
CA PRO A 46 -2.57 15.09 14.34
C PRO A 46 -1.07 15.20 14.06
N GLY A 47 -0.72 16.00 13.04
CA GLY A 47 0.66 16.25 12.62
C GLY A 47 1.21 15.30 11.55
N THR A 48 0.45 14.30 11.09
CA THR A 48 0.84 13.46 9.95
C THR A 48 0.54 14.13 8.59
N ASN A 49 0.88 13.47 7.49
CA ASN A 49 0.43 13.81 6.14
C ASN A 49 0.22 12.53 5.30
N ASP A 50 -0.30 12.68 4.08
CA ASP A 50 -0.53 11.61 3.11
C ASP A 50 0.73 10.79 2.78
N ILE A 51 1.90 11.45 2.68
CA ILE A 51 3.19 10.77 2.43
C ILE A 51 3.63 9.92 3.63
N SER A 52 3.51 10.47 4.83
CA SER A 52 3.84 9.78 6.08
C SER A 52 2.86 8.64 6.31
N TRP A 53 1.58 8.81 5.95
CA TRP A 53 0.57 7.77 6.00
C TRP A 53 0.93 6.57 5.14
N ILE A 54 1.15 6.78 3.83
CA ILE A 54 1.45 5.71 2.88
C ILE A 54 2.79 5.00 3.16
N THR A 55 3.67 5.63 3.96
CA THR A 55 4.94 5.04 4.41
C THR A 55 4.79 4.28 5.72
N SER A 56 4.20 4.91 6.75
CA SER A 56 4.21 4.40 8.12
C SER A 56 3.18 3.30 8.37
N ILE A 57 2.02 3.33 7.69
CA ILE A 57 0.99 2.30 7.82
C ILE A 57 1.51 0.94 7.35
N PRO A 58 2.05 0.78 6.12
CA PRO A 58 2.69 -0.47 5.69
C PRO A 58 3.77 -0.98 6.66
N ALA A 59 4.66 -0.08 7.12
CA ALA A 59 5.73 -0.44 8.04
C ALA A 59 5.17 -0.96 9.39
N SER A 60 4.12 -0.32 9.91
CA SER A 60 3.46 -0.71 11.15
C SER A 60 2.76 -2.07 11.02
N VAL A 61 2.04 -2.29 9.91
CA VAL A 61 1.36 -3.56 9.62
C VAL A 61 2.37 -4.71 9.51
N LEU A 62 3.46 -4.54 8.77
CA LEU A 62 4.53 -5.54 8.67
C LEU A 62 5.17 -5.83 10.04
N SER A 63 5.42 -4.79 10.83
CA SER A 63 5.96 -4.94 12.19
C SER A 63 5.01 -5.77 13.08
N LEU A 64 3.70 -5.50 13.01
CA LEU A 64 2.70 -6.29 13.73
C LEU A 64 2.63 -7.74 13.23
N MET A 65 2.75 -7.98 11.92
CA MET A 65 2.76 -9.33 11.35
C MET A 65 3.96 -10.15 11.87
N LEU A 66 5.13 -9.54 12.01
CA LEU A 66 6.31 -10.17 12.63
C LEU A 66 6.04 -10.50 14.10
N LEU A 67 5.57 -9.52 14.89
CA LEU A 67 5.30 -9.71 16.33
C LEU A 67 4.21 -10.76 16.61
N ARG A 68 3.24 -10.90 15.71
CA ARG A 68 2.15 -11.89 15.81
C ARG A 68 2.53 -13.26 15.26
N GLY A 69 3.75 -13.45 14.74
CA GLY A 69 4.18 -14.70 14.13
C GLY A 69 3.41 -15.07 12.86
N GLN A 70 2.83 -14.07 12.19
CA GLN A 70 2.19 -14.20 10.87
C GLN A 70 3.25 -14.25 9.76
N ILE A 71 4.38 -13.59 9.97
CA ILE A 71 5.63 -13.81 9.22
C ILE A 71 6.61 -14.49 10.19
N ARG A 72 7.07 -15.70 9.84
CA ARG A 72 7.98 -16.50 10.70
C ARG A 72 9.38 -16.64 10.14
N ARG A 73 9.59 -16.18 8.90
CA ARG A 73 10.87 -16.22 8.20
C ARG A 73 11.91 -15.44 8.99
N THR A 74 13.11 -16.00 9.12
CA THR A 74 14.25 -15.38 9.78
C THR A 74 15.24 -14.86 8.74
N GLY A 75 16.09 -13.90 9.15
CA GLY A 75 17.09 -13.28 8.28
C GLY A 75 16.62 -11.96 7.66
N VAL A 76 17.40 -11.45 6.71
CA VAL A 76 17.10 -10.22 5.96
C VAL A 76 16.39 -10.62 4.67
N PHE A 77 15.19 -10.09 4.47
CA PHE A 77 14.40 -10.38 3.27
C PHE A 77 13.56 -9.16 2.87
N PRO A 78 13.31 -8.98 1.57
CA PRO A 78 12.47 -7.89 1.08
C PRO A 78 11.00 -8.36 0.99
N CYS A 79 10.06 -7.46 0.68
CA CYS A 79 8.63 -7.80 0.71
C CYS A 79 8.18 -8.69 -0.47
N GLU A 80 8.96 -8.76 -1.55
CA GLU A 80 8.64 -9.53 -2.75
C GLU A 80 8.66 -11.04 -2.50
N VAL A 81 9.37 -11.49 -1.46
CA VAL A 81 9.42 -12.91 -1.08
C VAL A 81 8.28 -13.34 -0.16
N LEU A 82 7.39 -12.41 0.24
CA LEU A 82 6.20 -12.76 0.99
C LEU A 82 5.31 -13.70 0.18
N ASP A 83 4.84 -14.75 0.82
CA ASP A 83 3.96 -15.72 0.18
C ASP A 83 2.53 -15.17 -0.03
N LYS A 84 1.64 -16.01 -0.56
CA LYS A 84 0.27 -15.59 -0.86
C LYS A 84 -0.52 -15.22 0.40
N GLU A 85 -0.34 -15.96 1.50
CA GLU A 85 -1.07 -15.75 2.75
C GLU A 85 -0.51 -14.52 3.50
N GLU A 86 0.81 -14.40 3.57
CA GLU A 86 1.52 -13.24 4.11
C GLU A 86 1.07 -11.96 3.38
N ARG A 87 1.10 -11.95 2.03
CA ARG A 87 0.64 -10.80 1.23
C ARG A 87 -0.84 -10.49 1.42
N SER A 88 -1.69 -11.51 1.48
CA SER A 88 -3.13 -11.31 1.70
C SER A 88 -3.40 -10.68 3.06
N THR A 89 -2.67 -11.09 4.09
CA THR A 89 -2.78 -10.53 5.44
C THR A 89 -2.26 -9.10 5.48
N PHE A 90 -1.14 -8.82 4.82
CA PHE A 90 -0.61 -7.47 4.68
C PHE A 90 -1.62 -6.52 4.00
N PHE A 91 -2.16 -6.91 2.84
CA PHE A 91 -3.13 -6.08 2.10
C PHE A 91 -4.42 -5.83 2.90
N ARG A 92 -4.91 -6.84 3.64
CA ARG A 92 -6.04 -6.64 4.55
C ARG A 92 -5.69 -5.64 5.67
N GLY A 93 -4.50 -5.77 6.26
CA GLY A 93 -4.06 -4.90 7.34
C GLY A 93 -3.92 -3.43 6.92
N ILE A 94 -3.36 -3.15 5.74
CA ILE A 94 -3.26 -1.75 5.27
C ILE A 94 -4.63 -1.18 4.84
N ALA A 95 -5.55 -2.03 4.36
CA ALA A 95 -6.90 -1.62 3.99
C ALA A 95 -7.76 -1.21 5.20
N GLU A 96 -7.50 -1.77 6.39
CA GLU A 96 -8.11 -1.32 7.66
C GLU A 96 -7.75 0.14 8.00
N TRP A 97 -6.70 0.68 7.38
CA TRP A 97 -6.22 2.07 7.51
C TRP A 97 -6.45 2.87 6.23
N ASP A 98 -7.47 2.50 5.46
CA ASP A 98 -7.89 3.15 4.23
C ASP A 98 -6.83 3.18 3.11
N VAL A 99 -5.80 2.32 3.17
CA VAL A 99 -4.87 2.15 2.05
C VAL A 99 -5.39 1.01 1.17
N VAL A 100 -6.11 1.38 0.11
CA VAL A 100 -6.72 0.45 -0.84
C VAL A 100 -5.85 0.37 -2.09
N ILE A 101 -5.61 -0.85 -2.59
CA ILE A 101 -4.90 -1.07 -3.85
C ILE A 101 -5.92 -1.45 -4.92
N HIS A 102 -6.04 -0.59 -5.91
CA HIS A 102 -6.77 -0.90 -7.13
C HIS A 102 -5.90 -1.71 -8.08
N LYS A 103 -6.55 -2.53 -8.89
CA LYS A 103 -5.89 -3.38 -9.88
C LYS A 103 -6.71 -3.43 -11.16
N GLN A 104 -6.04 -3.15 -12.27
CA GLN A 104 -6.53 -3.36 -13.62
C GLN A 104 -5.63 -4.39 -14.30
N VAL A 105 -6.24 -5.33 -15.02
CA VAL A 105 -5.53 -6.36 -15.80
C VAL A 105 -6.09 -6.35 -17.21
N THR A 106 -5.21 -6.21 -18.19
CA THR A 106 -5.54 -6.36 -19.60
C THR A 106 -4.70 -7.49 -20.20
N THR A 107 -5.31 -8.26 -21.09
CA THR A 107 -4.67 -9.37 -21.80
C THR A 107 -4.80 -9.14 -23.29
N SER A 108 -3.71 -9.28 -24.04
CA SER A 108 -3.72 -9.28 -25.51
C SER A 108 -3.09 -10.56 -26.05
N VAL A 109 -3.65 -11.04 -27.15
CA VAL A 109 -3.16 -12.20 -27.92
C VAL A 109 -1.96 -11.76 -28.76
#